data_AF-A0A3E0H3S5-F1
#
_entry.id   AF-A0A3E0H3S5-F1
#
_cell.length_a   1.000
_cell.length_b   1.000
_cell.length_c   1.000
_cell.angle_alpha   90.00
_cell.angle_beta   90.00
_cell.angle_gamma   90.00
#
_symmetry.space_group_name_H-M   'P 1'
#
loop_
_entity.id
_entity.type
_entity.pdbx_description
1 polymer ?
#
loop_
_entity_poly.entity_id
_entity_poly.type
_entity_poly.pdbx_seq_one_letter_code
_entity_poly.pdbx_strand_id
1 'polypeptide(L)'
;MQLDYADYETLYQGKTINGPIPFGGIPWDIAAPQPSITGLDFRGDVLDVGCGLGDNAAFVAAQGLPVTAVDSSPTGIDLARKRFPDSGIRFSVTDAITLPGPTEAFDTVLSCALLHCLAPADRIPHLHAVHRATRPGGVMHLIVFSDRVIDGLASPMSMSEKDVRNPLSATGWTIEELGESTLVADGATMAPLFDQQGLPHRDRPEMACWVVRATRT
;
A
#
# COMPACT_ATOMS: atom_id res chain seq x y z
N MET A 1 -23.69 6.31 -7.33
CA MET A 1 -23.45 5.02 -6.66
C MET A 1 -22.09 5.13 -5.99
N GLN A 2 -22.07 5.28 -4.68
CA GLN A 2 -20.84 5.35 -3.89
C GLN A 2 -20.26 3.93 -3.92
N LEU A 3 -19.05 3.76 -4.45
CA LEU A 3 -18.35 2.48 -4.35
C LEU A 3 -18.05 2.30 -2.86
N ASP A 4 -18.66 1.30 -2.21
CA ASP A 4 -18.26 0.90 -0.86
C ASP A 4 -16.81 0.42 -0.95
N TYR A 5 -15.90 1.20 -0.37
CA TYR A 5 -14.50 0.83 -0.22
C TYR A 5 -14.39 -0.34 0.75
N ALA A 6 -13.44 -1.25 0.49
CA ALA A 6 -13.32 -2.49 1.25
C ALA A 6 -13.12 -2.22 2.75
N ASP A 7 -13.89 -2.93 3.59
CA ASP A 7 -13.73 -2.92 5.05
C ASP A 7 -12.56 -3.83 5.46
N TYR A 8 -11.36 -3.25 5.42
CA TYR A 8 -10.13 -3.97 5.75
C TYR A 8 -10.09 -4.48 7.20
N GLU A 9 -10.70 -3.78 8.16
CA GLU A 9 -10.77 -4.24 9.55
C GLU A 9 -11.55 -5.55 9.66
N THR A 10 -12.71 -5.64 9.00
CA THR A 10 -13.48 -6.89 8.93
C THR A 10 -12.67 -8.00 8.25
N LEU A 11 -11.92 -7.68 7.19
CA LEU A 11 -11.05 -8.66 6.53
C LEU A 11 -9.96 -9.19 7.47
N TYR A 12 -9.28 -8.30 8.22
CA TYR A 12 -8.25 -8.70 9.18
C TYR A 12 -8.79 -9.51 10.36
N GLN A 13 -10.06 -9.37 10.69
CA GLN A 13 -10.75 -10.23 11.66
C GLN A 13 -11.06 -11.64 11.14
N GLY A 14 -10.63 -11.98 9.90
CA GLY A 14 -10.88 -13.26 9.26
C GLY A 14 -12.31 -13.43 8.78
N LYS A 15 -13.07 -12.33 8.64
CA LYS A 15 -14.43 -12.33 8.14
C LYS A 15 -14.43 -12.04 6.65
N THR A 16 -15.39 -12.62 5.94
CA THR A 16 -15.62 -12.32 4.54
C THR A 16 -16.13 -10.89 4.39
N ILE A 17 -15.47 -10.11 3.54
CA ILE A 17 -15.98 -8.82 3.10
C ILE A 17 -16.90 -9.02 1.90
N ASN A 18 -18.13 -8.51 1.98
CA ASN A 18 -19.00 -8.40 0.82
C ASN A 18 -18.72 -7.03 0.19
N GLY A 19 -17.95 -7.02 -0.90
CA GLY A 19 -17.61 -5.83 -1.66
C GLY A 19 -17.60 -6.13 -3.16
N PRO A 20 -17.41 -5.12 -4.02
CA PRO A 20 -17.30 -5.32 -5.47
C PRO A 20 -16.12 -6.22 -5.87
N ILE A 21 -15.18 -6.44 -4.95
CA ILE A 21 -13.98 -7.26 -5.13
C ILE A 21 -14.02 -8.35 -4.05
N PRO A 22 -14.31 -9.61 -4.42
CA PRO A 22 -14.41 -10.71 -3.47
C PRO A 22 -13.02 -11.28 -3.18
N PHE A 23 -12.62 -11.27 -1.90
CA PHE A 23 -11.43 -11.99 -1.42
C PHE A 23 -11.84 -13.11 -0.46
N GLY A 24 -11.20 -14.28 -0.58
CA GLY A 24 -11.36 -15.43 0.32
C GLY A 24 -10.50 -15.35 1.59
N GLY A 25 -9.73 -14.28 1.75
CA GLY A 25 -8.81 -14.01 2.85
C GLY A 25 -7.98 -12.76 2.55
N ILE A 26 -6.81 -12.60 3.16
CA ILE A 26 -5.95 -11.42 2.98
C ILE A 26 -5.00 -11.66 1.80
N PRO A 27 -5.24 -11.10 0.60
CA PRO A 27 -4.45 -11.45 -0.59
C PRO A 27 -3.01 -10.95 -0.56
N TRP A 28 -2.71 -9.90 0.21
CA TRP A 28 -1.35 -9.42 0.37
C TRP A 28 -0.56 -10.15 1.47
N ASP A 29 -1.15 -11.12 2.18
CA ASP A 29 -0.44 -11.93 3.18
C ASP A 29 0.42 -13.02 2.53
N ILE A 30 1.50 -12.60 1.86
CA ILE A 30 2.41 -13.50 1.14
C ILE A 30 3.60 -13.97 1.99
N ALA A 31 3.60 -13.64 3.30
CA ALA A 31 4.67 -13.91 4.27
C ALA A 31 6.07 -13.43 3.82
N ALA A 32 6.12 -12.32 3.09
CA ALA A 32 7.32 -11.72 2.53
C ALA A 32 7.05 -10.24 2.17
N PRO A 33 8.10 -9.40 2.05
CA PRO A 33 7.93 -8.10 1.42
C PRO A 33 7.49 -8.26 -0.05
N GLN A 34 6.78 -7.26 -0.56
CA GLN A 34 6.46 -7.22 -1.98
C GLN A 34 7.75 -7.14 -2.82
N PRO A 35 7.94 -7.97 -3.87
CA PRO A 35 9.14 -7.93 -4.70
C PRO A 35 9.43 -6.54 -5.31
N SER A 36 8.37 -5.77 -5.61
CA SER A 36 8.48 -4.41 -6.13
C SER A 36 9.12 -3.42 -5.16
N ILE A 37 9.26 -3.75 -3.87
CA ILE A 37 9.91 -2.86 -2.89
C ILE A 37 11.37 -3.24 -2.58
N THR A 38 11.82 -4.44 -2.93
CA THR A 38 13.12 -4.96 -2.43
C THR A 38 14.33 -4.29 -3.06
N GLY A 39 14.17 -3.60 -4.20
CA GLY A 39 15.21 -2.84 -4.88
C GLY A 39 15.15 -1.32 -4.64
N LEU A 40 14.23 -0.85 -3.81
CA LEU A 40 14.04 0.58 -3.57
C LEU A 40 15.05 1.13 -2.55
N ASP A 41 15.46 2.38 -2.75
CA ASP A 41 16.37 3.09 -1.83
C ASP A 41 15.60 3.65 -0.63
N PHE A 42 15.87 3.12 0.56
CA PHE A 42 15.33 3.63 1.82
C PHE A 42 16.44 4.28 2.66
N ARG A 43 16.13 5.43 3.27
CA ARG A 43 17.07 6.14 4.14
C ARG A 43 16.36 6.91 5.24
N GLY A 44 17.10 7.16 6.33
CA GLY A 44 16.65 8.00 7.44
C GLY A 44 15.42 7.45 8.17
N ASP A 45 14.58 8.34 8.67
CA ASP A 45 13.29 7.96 9.26
C ASP A 45 12.30 7.54 8.18
N VAL A 46 11.77 6.31 8.30
CA VAL A 46 10.83 5.75 7.32
C VAL A 46 9.41 5.69 7.88
N LEU A 47 8.44 6.12 7.08
CA LEU A 47 7.02 5.87 7.30
C LEU A 47 6.51 4.82 6.31
N ASP A 48 5.92 3.73 6.80
CA ASP A 48 5.10 2.82 5.99
C ASP A 48 3.61 3.12 6.24
N VAL A 49 2.94 3.72 5.25
CA VAL A 49 1.54 4.16 5.36
C VAL A 49 0.60 3.18 4.68
N GLY A 50 -0.31 2.58 5.46
CA GLY A 50 -1.12 1.43 5.05
C GLY A 50 -0.33 0.13 5.17
N CYS A 51 0.37 -0.08 6.29
CA CYS A 51 1.33 -1.15 6.44
C CYS A 51 0.71 -2.55 6.52
N GLY A 52 -0.61 -2.66 6.74
CA GLY A 52 -1.31 -3.92 6.92
C GLY A 52 -0.67 -4.81 7.98
N LEU A 53 -0.22 -6.01 7.58
CA LEU A 53 0.42 -6.99 8.46
C LEU A 53 1.91 -6.70 8.75
N GLY A 54 2.49 -5.66 8.15
CA GLY A 54 3.80 -5.13 8.50
C GLY A 54 5.00 -5.78 7.79
N ASP A 55 4.80 -6.69 6.83
CA ASP A 55 5.90 -7.40 6.16
C ASP A 55 6.86 -6.45 5.40
N ASN A 56 6.32 -5.42 4.74
CA ASN A 56 7.12 -4.38 4.09
C ASN A 56 7.90 -3.53 5.12
N ALA A 57 7.23 -3.05 6.17
CA ALA A 57 7.87 -2.34 7.29
C ALA A 57 9.00 -3.16 7.93
N ALA A 58 8.79 -4.47 8.13
CA ALA A 58 9.79 -5.38 8.67
C ALA A 58 11.01 -5.55 7.77
N PHE A 59 10.79 -5.66 6.46
CA PHE A 59 11.89 -5.67 5.50
C PHE A 59 12.73 -4.39 5.55
N VAL A 60 12.10 -3.22 5.66
CA VAL A 60 12.83 -1.94 5.76
C VAL A 60 13.55 -1.83 7.11
N ALA A 61 12.91 -2.20 8.21
CA ALA A 61 13.52 -2.17 9.54
C ALA A 61 14.74 -3.10 9.66
N ALA A 62 14.71 -4.26 8.98
CA ALA A 62 15.83 -5.19 8.93
C ALA A 62 17.10 -4.61 8.26
N GLN A 63 16.98 -3.49 7.54
CA GLN A 63 18.11 -2.73 6.98
C GLN A 63 18.74 -1.77 8.00
N GLY A 64 18.26 -1.77 9.26
CA GLY A 64 18.76 -0.92 10.34
C GLY A 64 18.13 0.48 10.38
N LEU A 65 17.03 0.69 9.66
CA LEU A 65 16.34 1.99 9.60
C LEU A 65 15.24 2.10 10.66
N PRO A 66 15.04 3.29 11.27
CA PRO A 66 13.91 3.54 12.14
C PRO A 66 12.60 3.63 11.33
N VAL A 67 11.68 2.70 11.60
CA VAL A 67 10.39 2.61 10.89
C VAL A 67 9.22 2.94 11.82
N THR A 68 8.36 3.84 11.36
CA THR A 68 6.99 4.02 11.86
C THR A 68 6.05 3.41 10.83
N ALA A 69 5.18 2.50 11.26
CA ALA A 69 4.26 1.78 10.39
C ALA A 69 2.83 1.99 10.86
N VAL A 70 1.95 2.43 9.97
CA VAL A 70 0.58 2.81 10.32
C VAL A 70 -0.46 2.18 9.42
N ASP A 71 -1.60 1.84 10.00
CA ASP A 71 -2.76 1.31 9.30
C ASP A 71 -4.04 1.76 10.03
N SER A 72 -5.16 1.89 9.31
CA SER A 72 -6.43 2.28 9.93
C SER A 72 -7.09 1.15 10.72
N SER A 73 -6.68 -0.11 10.48
CA SER A 73 -7.21 -1.30 11.14
C SER A 73 -6.51 -1.59 12.48
N PRO A 74 -7.23 -1.54 13.62
CA PRO A 74 -6.73 -2.05 14.89
C PRO A 74 -6.29 -3.52 14.82
N THR A 75 -7.08 -4.38 14.16
CA THR A 75 -6.76 -5.81 14.06
C THR A 75 -5.49 -6.04 13.23
N GLY A 76 -5.33 -5.34 12.10
CA GLY A 76 -4.13 -5.41 11.26
C GLY A 76 -2.87 -5.00 12.03
N ILE A 77 -2.93 -3.89 12.78
CA ILE A 77 -1.81 -3.43 13.63
C ILE A 77 -1.48 -4.44 14.73
N ASP A 78 -2.48 -5.03 15.39
CA ASP A 78 -2.24 -6.04 16.42
C ASP A 78 -1.64 -7.32 15.84
N LEU A 79 -2.05 -7.73 14.63
CA LEU A 79 -1.43 -8.85 13.91
C LEU A 79 0.02 -8.53 13.53
N ALA A 80 0.29 -7.32 13.03
CA ALA A 80 1.64 -6.88 12.68
C ALA A 80 2.59 -6.89 13.89
N ARG A 81 2.14 -6.38 15.04
CA ARG A 81 2.91 -6.42 16.30
C ARG A 81 3.20 -7.86 16.76
N LYS A 82 2.23 -8.77 16.65
CA LYS A 82 2.41 -10.18 17.00
C LYS A 82 3.36 -10.90 16.04
N ARG A 83 3.33 -10.53 14.76
CA ARG A 83 4.19 -11.11 13.72
C ARG A 83 5.64 -10.62 13.85
N PHE A 84 5.84 -9.38 14.30
CA PHE A 84 7.15 -8.72 14.37
C PHE A 84 7.46 -8.12 15.76
N PRO A 85 7.43 -8.90 16.85
CA PRO A 85 7.51 -8.39 18.22
C PRO A 85 8.85 -7.71 18.56
N ASP A 86 9.95 -8.18 17.96
CA ASP A 86 11.32 -7.70 18.24
C ASP A 86 11.90 -6.83 17.12
N SER A 87 11.05 -6.35 16.20
CA SER A 87 11.48 -5.59 15.01
C SER A 87 11.93 -4.15 15.31
N GLY A 88 11.60 -3.61 16.47
CA GLY A 88 11.82 -2.18 16.78
C GLY A 88 10.91 -1.22 16.01
N ILE A 89 9.96 -1.71 15.21
CA ILE A 89 9.02 -0.89 14.44
C ILE A 89 8.00 -0.24 15.37
N ARG A 90 7.71 1.03 15.13
CA ARG A 90 6.64 1.77 15.82
C ARG A 90 5.32 1.58 15.07
N PHE A 91 4.58 0.53 15.42
CA PHE A 91 3.25 0.27 14.88
C PHE A 91 2.17 1.14 15.56
N SER A 92 1.29 1.78 14.78
CA SER A 92 0.19 2.59 15.30
C SER A 92 -1.07 2.49 14.45
N VAL A 93 -2.24 2.48 15.11
CA VAL A 93 -3.54 2.64 14.43
C VAL A 93 -3.69 4.10 14.06
N THR A 94 -3.77 4.41 12.76
CA THR A 94 -3.84 5.80 12.28
C THR A 94 -4.58 5.86 10.95
N ASP A 95 -5.50 6.81 10.85
CA ASP A 95 -6.15 7.13 9.59
C ASP A 95 -5.13 7.75 8.62
N ALA A 96 -4.88 7.07 7.51
CA ALA A 96 -3.95 7.53 6.49
C ALA A 96 -4.43 8.78 5.74
N ILE A 97 -5.75 9.06 5.69
CA ILE A 97 -6.31 10.22 4.99
C ILE A 97 -5.90 11.51 5.69
N THR A 98 -6.00 11.52 7.02
CA THR A 98 -5.64 12.68 7.85
C THR A 98 -4.20 12.62 8.36
N LEU A 99 -3.66 11.41 8.56
CA LEU A 99 -2.33 11.09 9.08
C LEU A 99 -1.91 12.00 10.26
N PRO A 100 -2.70 12.05 11.35
CA PRO A 100 -2.36 12.87 12.51
C PRO A 100 -1.03 12.41 13.10
N GLY A 101 -0.17 13.37 13.45
CA GLY A 101 1.17 13.05 13.92
C GLY A 101 2.18 14.13 13.57
N PRO A 102 3.49 13.79 13.64
CA PRO A 102 4.55 14.76 13.47
C PRO A 102 4.63 15.21 12.01
N THR A 103 4.94 16.50 11.82
CA THR A 103 5.20 17.11 10.52
C THR A 103 6.70 17.02 10.22
N GLU A 104 7.07 16.83 8.96
CA GLU A 104 8.47 16.84 8.51
C GLU A 104 9.38 15.89 9.32
N ALA A 105 8.88 14.68 9.56
CA ALA A 105 9.50 13.69 10.42
C ALA A 105 10.14 12.53 9.67
N PHE A 106 9.85 12.35 8.39
CA PHE A 106 10.28 11.20 7.61
C PHE A 106 11.13 11.61 6.41
N ASP A 107 12.26 10.93 6.23
CA ASP A 107 13.13 11.10 5.06
C ASP A 107 12.64 10.25 3.88
N THR A 108 12.04 9.09 4.18
CA THR A 108 11.45 8.19 3.19
C THR A 108 10.02 7.81 3.60
N VAL A 109 9.09 7.79 2.66
CA VAL A 109 7.75 7.21 2.84
C VAL A 109 7.55 6.05 1.89
N LEU A 110 7.02 4.95 2.38
CA LEU A 110 6.49 3.85 1.59
C LEU A 110 4.96 3.89 1.64
N SER A 111 4.33 3.93 0.47
CA SER A 111 2.88 3.71 0.30
C SER A 111 2.70 2.58 -0.70
N CYS A 112 2.50 1.36 -0.18
CA CYS A 112 2.38 0.16 -1.01
C CYS A 112 0.94 -0.36 -0.97
N ALA A 113 0.28 -0.34 -2.12
CA ALA A 113 -1.09 -0.81 -2.32
C ALA A 113 -2.19 -0.09 -1.49
N LEU A 114 -1.96 1.17 -1.11
CA LEU A 114 -2.93 1.98 -0.35
C LEU A 114 -3.73 2.97 -1.21
N LEU A 115 -3.06 3.83 -1.99
CA LEU A 115 -3.73 5.00 -2.61
C LEU A 115 -4.93 4.62 -3.51
N HIS A 116 -4.82 3.50 -4.23
CA HIS A 116 -5.89 3.02 -5.10
C HIS A 116 -7.09 2.46 -4.32
N CYS A 117 -6.89 2.06 -3.07
CA CYS A 117 -7.91 1.63 -2.11
C CYS A 117 -8.67 2.79 -1.47
N LEU A 118 -8.23 4.04 -1.67
CA LEU A 118 -8.93 5.22 -1.18
C LEU A 118 -9.98 5.72 -2.17
N ALA A 119 -11.03 6.35 -1.63
CA ALA A 119 -11.99 7.08 -2.44
C ALA A 119 -11.32 8.18 -3.26
N PRO A 120 -11.75 8.44 -4.51
CA PRO A 120 -11.26 9.55 -5.31
C PRO A 120 -11.23 10.88 -4.54
N ALA A 121 -12.22 11.13 -3.68
CA ALA A 121 -12.28 12.33 -2.85
C ALA A 121 -11.20 12.39 -1.75
N ASP A 122 -10.71 11.24 -1.28
CA ASP A 122 -9.77 11.12 -0.16
C ASP A 122 -8.30 11.05 -0.60
N ARG A 123 -8.04 10.78 -1.90
CA ARG A 123 -6.68 10.68 -2.46
C ARG A 123 -5.87 11.98 -2.30
N ILE A 124 -6.47 13.13 -2.58
CA ILE A 124 -5.80 14.44 -2.44
C ILE A 124 -5.54 14.78 -0.96
N PRO A 125 -6.53 14.69 -0.04
CA PRO A 125 -6.28 14.83 1.39
C PRO A 125 -5.16 13.93 1.93
N HIS A 126 -5.20 12.64 1.56
CA HIS A 126 -4.16 11.68 1.93
C HIS A 126 -2.76 12.11 1.47
N LEU A 127 -2.61 12.46 0.19
CA LEU A 127 -1.31 12.86 -0.36
C LEU A 127 -0.79 14.16 0.27
N HIS A 128 -1.66 15.11 0.62
CA HIS A 128 -1.26 16.27 1.41
C HIS A 128 -0.80 15.90 2.82
N ALA A 129 -1.46 14.93 3.46
CA ALA A 129 -1.08 14.47 4.78
C ALA A 129 0.28 13.76 4.77
N VAL A 130 0.54 12.91 3.77
CA VAL A 130 1.83 12.26 3.53
C VAL A 130 2.91 13.30 3.20
N HIS A 131 2.60 14.28 2.34
CA HIS A 131 3.50 15.40 2.03
C HIS A 131 3.89 16.17 3.29
N ARG A 132 2.93 16.50 4.16
CA ARG A 132 3.17 17.19 5.43
C ARG A 132 4.06 16.39 6.38
N ALA A 133 3.91 15.07 6.42
CA ALA A 133 4.70 14.20 7.29
C ALA A 133 6.15 14.00 6.79
N THR A 134 6.37 14.09 5.47
CA THR A 134 7.68 13.93 4.83
C THR A 134 8.53 15.18 5.00
N ARG A 135 9.85 15.09 5.19
CA ARG A 135 10.76 16.25 5.23
C ARG A 135 10.89 16.93 3.87
N PRO A 136 11.19 18.24 3.79
CA PRO A 136 11.58 18.86 2.51
C PRO A 136 12.75 18.08 1.88
N GLY A 137 12.64 17.71 0.60
CA GLY A 137 13.62 16.84 -0.08
C GLY A 137 13.54 15.34 0.28
N GLY A 138 12.61 14.96 1.16
CA GLY A 138 12.28 13.55 1.42
C GLY A 138 11.59 12.90 0.22
N VAL A 139 11.64 11.58 0.16
CA VAL A 139 11.16 10.78 -0.99
C VAL A 139 10.01 9.89 -0.60
N MET A 140 9.02 9.77 -1.46
CA MET A 140 7.96 8.77 -1.39
C MET A 140 8.16 7.72 -2.48
N HIS A 141 8.13 6.45 -2.07
CA HIS A 141 7.92 5.31 -2.93
C HIS A 141 6.44 4.94 -2.89
N LEU A 142 5.76 5.11 -4.02
CA LEU A 142 4.33 4.81 -4.17
C LEU A 142 4.16 3.64 -5.14
N ILE A 143 3.50 2.58 -4.66
CA ILE A 143 3.18 1.39 -5.45
C ILE A 143 1.67 1.21 -5.47
N VAL A 144 1.07 1.27 -6.65
CA VAL A 144 -0.39 1.22 -6.82
C VAL A 144 -0.77 0.35 -8.00
N PHE A 145 -1.91 -0.35 -7.93
CA PHE A 145 -2.38 -1.12 -9.07
C PHE A 145 -2.53 -0.24 -10.32
N SER A 146 -2.01 -0.74 -11.44
CA SER A 146 -2.14 -0.10 -12.74
C SER A 146 -3.31 -0.68 -13.51
N ASP A 147 -3.80 0.07 -14.49
CA ASP A 147 -4.85 -0.36 -15.43
C ASP A 147 -4.32 -1.33 -16.52
N ARG A 148 -3.09 -1.83 -16.35
CA ARG A 148 -2.51 -2.90 -17.16
C ARG A 148 -3.07 -4.25 -16.73
N VAL A 149 -3.11 -5.18 -17.68
CA VAL A 149 -3.55 -6.56 -17.47
C VAL A 149 -2.36 -7.49 -17.65
N ILE A 150 -2.12 -8.35 -16.67
CA ILE A 150 -1.05 -9.35 -16.71
C ILE A 150 -1.67 -10.73 -16.61
N ASP A 151 -1.30 -11.63 -17.53
CA ASP A 151 -1.86 -12.97 -17.63
C ASP A 151 -3.40 -12.99 -17.63
N GLY A 152 -4.02 -12.00 -18.28
CA GLY A 152 -5.49 -11.85 -18.31
C GLY A 152 -6.13 -11.36 -17.01
N LEU A 153 -5.37 -11.18 -15.93
CA LEU A 153 -5.86 -10.66 -14.66
C LEU A 153 -5.83 -9.13 -14.66
N ALA A 154 -7.00 -8.51 -14.54
CA ALA A 154 -7.13 -7.08 -14.30
C ALA A 154 -7.05 -6.78 -12.80
N SER A 155 -6.18 -5.85 -12.41
CA SER A 155 -6.03 -5.43 -11.02
C SER A 155 -7.27 -4.65 -10.54
N PRO A 156 -7.82 -4.96 -9.35
CA PRO A 156 -8.99 -4.27 -8.84
C PRO A 156 -8.66 -2.81 -8.46
N MET A 157 -9.63 -1.88 -8.59
CA MET A 157 -9.45 -0.45 -8.26
C MET A 157 -8.23 0.21 -8.94
N SER A 158 -7.75 -0.36 -10.05
CA SER A 158 -6.58 0.09 -10.78
C SER A 158 -6.63 1.58 -11.14
N MET A 159 -5.46 2.21 -11.19
CA MET A 159 -5.31 3.60 -11.59
C MET A 159 -4.59 3.68 -12.94
N SER A 160 -5.06 4.56 -13.82
CA SER A 160 -4.28 4.92 -15.01
C SER A 160 -3.04 5.72 -14.61
N GLU A 161 -2.01 5.76 -15.45
CA GLU A 161 -0.82 6.59 -15.20
C GLU A 161 -1.21 8.06 -14.95
N LYS A 162 -2.20 8.57 -15.68
CA LYS A 162 -2.72 9.94 -15.50
C LYS A 162 -3.35 10.13 -14.12
N ASP A 163 -4.10 9.14 -13.63
CA ASP A 163 -4.73 9.19 -12.30
C ASP A 163 -3.73 9.06 -11.16
N VAL A 164 -2.51 8.57 -11.43
CA VAL A 164 -1.37 8.60 -10.50
C VAL A 164 -0.65 9.95 -10.56
N ARG A 165 -0.32 10.44 -11.76
CA ARG A 165 0.46 11.67 -11.94
C ARG A 165 -0.26 12.92 -11.44
N ASN A 166 -1.51 13.10 -11.83
CA ASN A 166 -2.27 14.32 -11.54
C ASN A 166 -2.36 14.64 -10.04
N PRO A 167 -2.78 13.72 -9.16
CA PRO A 167 -2.91 14.04 -7.74
C PRO A 167 -1.55 14.25 -7.06
N LEU A 168 -0.49 13.57 -7.49
CA LEU A 168 0.87 13.81 -7.00
C LEU A 168 1.33 15.24 -7.32
N SER A 169 1.24 15.66 -8.58
CA SER A 169 1.61 17.02 -8.99
C SER A 169 0.77 18.09 -8.28
N ALA A 170 -0.53 17.82 -8.08
CA ALA A 170 -1.44 18.76 -7.40
C ALA A 170 -1.13 18.91 -5.89
N THR A 171 -0.35 18.01 -5.30
CA THR A 171 -0.11 17.95 -3.85
C THR A 171 1.34 18.24 -3.46
N GLY A 172 2.14 18.80 -4.39
CA GLY A 172 3.51 19.25 -4.11
C GLY A 172 4.59 18.17 -4.30
N TRP A 173 4.26 17.06 -4.96
CA TRP A 173 5.22 16.02 -5.29
C TRP A 173 5.79 16.20 -6.69
N THR A 174 7.12 16.12 -6.79
CA THR A 174 7.82 16.01 -8.08
C THR A 174 8.12 14.54 -8.35
N ILE A 175 7.58 14.00 -9.45
CA ILE A 175 7.83 12.61 -9.86
C ILE A 175 9.20 12.55 -10.54
N GLU A 176 10.13 11.80 -9.93
CA GLU A 176 11.46 11.56 -10.49
C GLU A 176 11.43 10.35 -11.43
N GLU A 177 10.72 9.30 -11.02
CA GLU A 177 10.62 8.04 -11.77
C GLU A 177 9.19 7.50 -11.68
N LEU A 178 8.71 6.92 -12.79
CA LEU A 178 7.48 6.16 -12.87
C LEU A 178 7.72 4.98 -13.81
N GLY A 179 7.52 3.76 -13.30
CA GLY A 179 7.68 2.52 -14.06
C GLY A 179 6.55 1.53 -13.80
N GLU A 180 6.55 0.46 -14.58
CA GLU A 180 5.64 -0.68 -14.44
C GLU A 180 6.33 -1.79 -13.65
N SER A 181 5.59 -2.46 -12.76
CA SER A 181 6.03 -3.65 -12.02
C SER A 181 4.82 -4.50 -11.65
N THR A 182 4.98 -5.44 -10.72
CA THR A 182 3.91 -6.27 -10.20
C THR A 182 3.87 -6.31 -8.68
N LEU A 183 2.69 -6.60 -8.16
CA LEU A 183 2.44 -7.00 -6.78
C LEU A 183 2.02 -8.46 -6.78
N VAL A 184 2.58 -9.24 -5.86
CA VAL A 184 2.25 -10.66 -5.69
C VAL A 184 1.14 -10.78 -4.66
N ALA A 185 0.19 -11.68 -4.90
CA ALA A 185 -0.83 -12.05 -3.93
C ALA A 185 -0.81 -13.56 -3.62
N ASP A 186 -1.45 -13.92 -2.52
CA ASP A 186 -1.77 -15.30 -2.19
C ASP A 186 -2.92 -15.80 -3.09
N GLY A 187 -2.62 -16.83 -3.88
CA GLY A 187 -3.53 -17.39 -4.87
C GLY A 187 -4.83 -17.95 -4.31
N ALA A 188 -4.76 -18.59 -3.14
CA ALA A 188 -5.93 -19.24 -2.53
C ALA A 188 -6.96 -18.19 -2.09
N THR A 189 -6.51 -17.06 -1.53
CA THR A 189 -7.39 -15.95 -1.16
C THR A 189 -7.92 -15.17 -2.37
N MET A 190 -7.25 -15.26 -3.52
CA MET A 190 -7.65 -14.63 -4.79
C MET A 190 -8.63 -15.48 -5.62
N ALA A 191 -8.94 -16.71 -5.21
CA ALA A 191 -9.85 -17.63 -5.92
C ALA A 191 -11.19 -16.98 -6.34
N PRO A 192 -11.90 -16.22 -5.48
CA PRO A 192 -13.16 -15.60 -5.89
C PRO A 192 -12.99 -14.55 -7.00
N LEU A 193 -11.86 -13.84 -7.04
CA LEU A 193 -11.56 -12.88 -8.10
C LEU A 193 -11.24 -13.58 -9.43
N PHE A 194 -10.52 -14.71 -9.39
CA PHE A 194 -10.30 -15.53 -10.58
C PHE A 194 -11.61 -16.04 -11.16
N ASP A 195 -12.51 -16.56 -10.31
CA ASP A 195 -13.83 -17.04 -10.72
C ASP A 195 -14.65 -15.91 -11.34
N GLN A 196 -14.64 -14.72 -10.73
CA GLN A 196 -15.32 -13.53 -11.24
C GLN A 196 -14.81 -13.10 -12.63
N GLN A 197 -13.50 -13.24 -12.88
CA GLN A 197 -12.88 -12.86 -14.16
C GLN A 197 -12.80 -14.03 -15.17
N GLY A 198 -13.26 -15.23 -14.81
CA GLY A 198 -13.21 -16.42 -15.67
C GLY A 198 -11.78 -16.92 -15.95
N LEU A 199 -10.88 -16.75 -14.98
CA LEU A 199 -9.46 -17.08 -15.10
C LEU A 199 -9.11 -18.38 -14.36
N PRO A 200 -8.08 -19.12 -14.83
CA PRO A 200 -7.55 -20.25 -14.07
C PRO A 200 -6.91 -19.76 -12.76
N HIS A 201 -7.08 -20.54 -11.69
CA HIS A 201 -6.45 -20.27 -10.40
C HIS A 201 -4.93 -20.43 -10.50
N ARG A 202 -4.20 -19.62 -9.72
CA ARG A 202 -2.73 -19.58 -9.67
C ARG A 202 -2.32 -19.45 -8.23
N ASP A 203 -1.23 -20.09 -7.83
CA ASP A 203 -0.75 -20.05 -6.43
C ASP A 203 -0.20 -18.68 -6.02
N ARG A 204 0.48 -18.00 -6.95
CA ARG A 204 1.11 -16.69 -6.76
C ARG A 204 0.80 -15.76 -7.94
N PRO A 205 -0.43 -15.27 -8.09
CA PRO A 205 -0.75 -14.31 -9.15
C PRO A 205 0.04 -13.03 -8.98
N GLU A 206 0.43 -12.48 -10.12
CA GLU A 206 0.97 -11.13 -10.23
C GLU A 206 -0.12 -10.18 -10.73
N MET A 207 -0.23 -9.02 -10.08
CA MET A 207 -1.11 -7.93 -10.45
C MET A 207 -0.27 -6.75 -10.89
N ALA A 208 -0.62 -6.15 -12.02
CA ALA A 208 0.13 -5.04 -12.56
C ALA A 208 0.06 -3.82 -11.64
N CYS A 209 1.19 -3.14 -11.45
CA CYS A 209 1.28 -1.93 -10.65
C CYS A 209 2.16 -0.86 -11.31
N TRP A 210 1.89 0.40 -10.96
CA TRP A 210 2.82 1.51 -11.14
C TRP A 210 3.73 1.57 -9.91
N VAL A 211 5.02 1.79 -10.14
CA VAL A 211 6.02 2.10 -9.10
C VAL A 211 6.52 3.51 -9.36
N VAL A 212 6.35 4.38 -8.37
CA VAL A 212 6.68 5.80 -8.46
C VAL A 212 7.67 6.17 -7.38
N ARG A 213 8.71 6.91 -7.78
CA ARG A 213 9.59 7.64 -6.86
C ARG A 213 9.29 9.12 -7.01
N ALA A 214 8.87 9.77 -5.93
CA ALA A 214 8.55 11.19 -5.93
C ALA A 214 9.25 11.93 -4.78
N THR A 215 9.74 13.13 -5.05
CA THR A 215 10.39 14.00 -4.07
C THR A 215 9.42 15.07 -3.58
N ARG A 216 9.44 15.36 -2.27
CA ARG A 216 8.74 16.51 -1.69
C ARG A 216 9.47 17.81 -2.06
N THR A 217 8.83 18.67 -2.84
CA THR A 217 9.37 19.99 -3.28
C THR A 217 8.76 21.17 -2.55
#